data_AF-A0A7G9L4Z1-F1
#
_entry.id   AF-A0A7G9L4Z1-F1
#
_cell.length_a   1.000
_cell.length_b   1.000
_cell.length_c   1.000
_cell.angle_alpha   90.00
_cell.angle_beta   90.00
_cell.angle_gamma   90.00
#
_symmetry.space_group_name_H-M   'P 1'
#
loop_
_entity.id
_entity.type
_entity.pdbx_description
1 polymer ?
#
loop_
_entity_poly.entity_id
_entity_poly.type
_entity_poly.pdbx_seq_one_letter_code
_entity_poly.pdbx_strand_id
1 'polypeptide(L)' 'MLKRLLLALLIGSFGVATVPASATTVVIYQDPMTMDRRTVVVDDKKPDRAYWCVLPPSSVGCRELPVRRGR' A
#
# COMPACT_ATOMS: atom_id res chain seq x y z
N MET A 1 -7.53 -45.42 19.07
CA MET A 1 -7.08 -44.02 19.26
C MET A 1 -6.48 -43.37 18.00
N LEU A 2 -5.88 -44.14 17.09
CA LEU A 2 -5.23 -43.64 15.86
C LEU A 2 -6.17 -42.89 14.87
N LYS A 3 -7.44 -43.29 14.76
CA LYS A 3 -8.43 -42.65 13.86
C LYS A 3 -8.78 -41.19 14.22
N ARG A 4 -8.62 -40.79 15.49
CA ARG A 4 -8.89 -39.41 15.93
C ARG A 4 -7.74 -38.45 15.58
N LEU A 5 -6.52 -38.97 15.49
CA LEU A 5 -5.34 -38.18 15.09
C LEU A 5 -5.38 -37.78 13.61
N LEU A 6 -5.87 -38.66 12.74
CA LEU A 6 -5.99 -38.38 11.30
C LEU A 6 -7.01 -37.27 11.00
N LEU A 7 -8.08 -37.17 11.79
CA LEU A 7 -9.09 -36.12 11.60
C LEU A 7 -8.57 -34.73 12.01
N ALA A 8 -7.71 -34.66 13.02
CA ALA A 8 -7.09 -33.41 13.46
C ALA A 8 -6.06 -32.86 12.44
N LEU A 9 -5.39 -33.75 11.70
CA LEU A 9 -4.41 -33.35 10.67
C LEU A 9 -5.07 -32.71 9.44
N LEU A 10 -6.29 -33.13 9.10
CA LEU A 10 -7.04 -32.62 7.94
C LEU A 10 -7.67 -31.24 8.17
N ILE A 11 -7.92 -30.85 9.42
CA ILE A 11 -8.52 -29.55 9.75
C ILE A 11 -7.45 -28.44 9.86
N GLY A 12 -6.19 -28.81 10.13
CA GLY A 12 -5.09 -27.86 10.30
C GLY A 12 -4.51 -27.27 9.00
N SER A 13 -4.94 -27.74 7.82
CA SER A 13 -4.39 -27.31 6.53
C SER A 13 -5.21 -26.24 5.81
N PHE A 14 -6.33 -25.78 6.38
CA PHE A 14 -6.96 -24.50 5.99
C PHE A 14 -6.20 -23.32 6.62
N GLY A 15 -4.90 -23.27 6.34
CA GLY A 15 -4.10 -22.08 6.54
C GLY A 15 -4.64 -21.01 5.62
N VAL A 16 -5.33 -20.03 6.22
CA VAL A 16 -5.82 -18.82 5.58
C VAL A 16 -4.66 -18.23 4.76
N ALA A 17 -4.73 -18.39 3.43
CA ALA A 17 -3.83 -17.72 2.52
C ALA A 17 -4.15 -16.22 2.60
N THR A 18 -3.48 -15.52 3.50
CA THR A 18 -3.48 -14.07 3.55
C THR A 18 -2.77 -13.59 2.30
N VAL A 19 -3.54 -13.35 1.24
CA VAL A 19 -3.04 -12.65 0.06
C VAL A 19 -2.42 -11.34 0.57
N PRO A 20 -1.13 -11.07 0.33
CA PRO A 20 -0.55 -9.80 0.76
C PRO A 20 -1.30 -8.73 0.00
N ALA A 21 -1.94 -7.81 0.72
CA ALA A 21 -2.52 -6.62 0.13
C ALA A 21 -1.41 -5.91 -0.64
N SER A 22 -1.54 -5.86 -1.98
CA SER A 22 -0.65 -5.11 -2.86
C SER A 22 -0.59 -3.68 -2.35
N ALA A 23 0.62 -3.19 -2.14
CA ALA A 23 0.83 -2.03 -1.31
C ALA A 23 1.37 -0.90 -2.19
N THR A 24 0.57 0.15 -2.32
CA THR A 24 0.71 1.11 -3.42
C THR A 24 1.24 2.43 -2.87
N THR A 25 2.39 2.89 -3.38
CA THR A 25 2.90 4.24 -3.14
C THR A 25 2.39 5.18 -4.21
N VAL A 26 1.66 6.23 -3.82
CA VAL A 26 1.14 7.24 -4.75
C VAL A 26 1.86 8.56 -4.51
N VAL A 27 2.59 9.04 -5.52
CA VAL A 27 3.24 10.34 -5.51
C VAL A 27 2.50 11.29 -6.43
N ILE A 28 2.00 12.39 -5.89
CA ILE A 28 1.31 13.44 -6.65
C ILE A 28 2.29 14.59 -6.82
N TYR A 29 2.76 14.81 -8.04
CA TYR A 29 3.55 15.98 -8.39
C TYR A 29 2.63 17.09 -8.86
N GLN A 30 2.83 18.30 -8.33
CA GLN A 30 2.16 19.50 -8.79
C GLN A 30 3.17 20.51 -9.33
N ASP A 31 2.91 21.00 -10.55
CA ASP A 31 3.62 22.14 -11.13
C ASP A 31 3.09 23.43 -10.47
N PRO A 32 3.95 24.23 -9.81
CA PRO A 32 3.50 25.44 -9.14
C PRO A 32 3.16 26.59 -10.10
N MET A 33 3.59 26.54 -11.37
CA MET A 33 3.35 27.59 -12.37
C MET A 33 2.11 27.29 -13.21
N THR A 34 1.92 26.05 -13.63
CA THR A 34 0.77 25.67 -14.49
C THR A 34 -0.39 25.04 -13.72
N MET A 35 -0.18 24.66 -12.45
CA MET A 35 -1.12 23.88 -11.64
C MET A 35 -1.40 22.46 -12.17
N ASP A 36 -0.63 22.00 -13.16
CA ASP A 36 -0.74 20.64 -13.67
C ASP A 36 -0.38 19.61 -12.59
N ARG A 37 -1.08 18.49 -12.61
CA ARG A 37 -0.90 17.39 -11.65
C ARG A 37 -0.51 16.13 -12.38
N ARG A 38 0.57 15.50 -11.91
CA ARG A 38 1.03 14.20 -12.40
C ARG A 38 1.08 13.22 -11.25
N THR A 39 0.32 12.13 -11.38
CA THR A 39 0.32 11.03 -10.41
C THR A 39 1.27 9.94 -10.87
N VAL A 40 2.20 9.56 -10.01
CA VAL A 40 3.11 8.43 -10.20
C VAL A 40 2.77 7.39 -9.15
N VAL A 41 2.47 6.18 -9.62
CA VAL A 41 2.15 5.04 -8.77
C VAL A 41 3.34 4.10 -8.79
N VAL A 42 3.90 3.84 -7.61
CA VAL A 42 5.01 2.91 -7.40
C VAL A 42 4.49 1.78 -6.52
N ASP A 43 4.38 0.57 -7.07
CA ASP A 43 3.91 -0.61 -6.34
C ASP A 43 5.10 -1.28 -5.66
N ASP A 44 5.27 -0.99 -4.37
CA ASP A 44 6.36 -1.51 -3.54
C ASP A 44 5.77 -2.46 -2.50
N LYS A 45 6.48 -3.51 -2.08
CA LYS A 45 6.03 -4.40 -0.96
C LYS A 45 6.06 -3.71 0.43
N LYS A 46 5.77 -2.41 0.51
CA LYS A 46 5.80 -1.56 1.72
C LYS A 46 4.40 -1.02 2.02
N PRO A 47 4.07 -0.63 3.26
CA PRO A 47 2.75 -0.09 3.61
C PRO A 47 2.29 1.02 2.65
N ASP A 48 0.98 1.14 2.40
CA ASP A 48 0.42 2.17 1.52
C ASP A 48 0.85 3.57 1.97
N ARG A 49 1.44 4.35 1.07
CA ARG A 49 1.89 5.73 1.33
C ARG A 49 1.44 6.66 0.24
N ALA A 50 1.07 7.88 0.61
CA ALA A 50 0.77 8.93 -0.34
C ALA A 50 1.61 10.16 -0.04
N TYR A 51 2.24 10.70 -1.07
CA TYR A 51 3.08 11.89 -0.97
C TYR A 51 2.55 12.97 -1.91
N TRP A 52 2.42 14.19 -1.40
CA TRP A 52 2.21 15.38 -2.20
C TRP A 52 3.54 16.11 -2.36
N CYS A 53 4.04 16.19 -3.58
CA CYS A 53 5.27 16.90 -3.92
C CYS A 53 4.96 18.11 -4.79
N VAL A 54 5.53 19.27 -4.44
CA VAL A 54 5.53 20.44 -5.31
C VAL A 54 6.87 20.50 -6.05
N LEU A 55 6.84 20.64 -7.37
CA LEU A 55 8.06 20.68 -8.17
C LEU A 55 8.85 21.99 -7.92
N PRO A 56 10.18 21.97 -8.07
CA PRO A 56 10.99 23.19 -8.10
C PRO A 56 10.42 24.20 -9.11
N PRO A 57 10.42 25.52 -8.85
CA PRO A 57 11.23 26.28 -7.86
C PRO A 57 10.61 26.38 -6.45
N SER A 58 9.54 25.65 -6.16
CA SER A 58 8.90 25.64 -4.85
C SER A 58 9.83 25.11 -3.74
N SER A 59 9.83 25.78 -2.58
CA SER A 59 10.50 25.33 -1.35
C SER A 59 9.62 24.45 -0.44
N VAL A 60 8.38 24.17 -0.86
CA VAL A 60 7.38 23.44 -0.05
C VAL A 60 7.72 21.96 0.12
N GLY A 61 8.56 21.40 -0.77
CA GLY A 61 9.03 20.02 -0.70
C GLY A 61 7.91 18.97 -0.88
N CYS A 62 8.18 17.75 -0.42
CA CYS A 62 7.20 16.65 -0.38
C CYS A 62 6.61 16.52 1.03
N ARG A 63 5.29 16.35 1.12
CA ARG A 63 4.57 16.12 2.37
C ARG A 63 3.86 14.78 2.30
N GLU A 64 3.96 14.00 3.36
CA GLU A 64 3.20 12.75 3.49
C GLU A 64 1.73 13.06 3.80
N LEU A 65 0.83 12.41 3.08
CA LEU A 65 -0.61 12.53 3.27
C LEU A 65 -1.10 11.39 4.16
N PRO A 66 -2.03 11.67 5.10
CA PRO A 66 -2.62 10.62 5.91
C PRO A 66 -3.45 9.68 5.03
N VAL A 67 -2.92 8.49 4.77
CA VAL A 67 -3.63 7.44 4.01
C VAL A 67 -4.53 6.68 4.98
N ARG A 68 -5.84 6.96 4.94
CA ARG A 68 -6.81 6.13 5.65
C ARG A 68 -7.02 4.87 4.82
N ARG A 69 -6.64 3.70 5.35
CA ARG A 69 -7.07 2.42 4.78
C ARG A 69 -8.59 2.38 4.82
N GLY A 70 -9.23 2.46 3.66
CA GLY A 70 -10.63 2.10 3.50
C GLY A 70 -10.78 0.64 3.92
N ARG A 71 -11.75 0.39 4.80
CA ARG A 71 -12.09 -0.94 5.29
C ARG A 71 -12.71 -1.76 4.17
#